data_AF-A0A936Q772-F1
#
_entry.id   AF-A0A936Q772-F1
#
_cell.length_a   1.000
_cell.length_b   1.000
_cell.length_c   1.000
_cell.angle_alpha   90.00
_cell.angle_beta   90.00
_cell.angle_gamma   90.00
#
_symmetry.space_group_name_H-M   'P 1'
#
loop_
_entity.id
_entity.type
_entity.pdbx_description
1 polymer ?
#
loop_
_entity_poly.entity_id
_entity_poly.type
_entity_poly.pdbx_seq_one_letter_code
_entity_poly.pdbx_strand_id
1 'polypeptide(L)'
;MSADPPAPASPGELAPQDVVLRFLESTGRPSEARLYLDLFRAHPREQFAAIAIDANVMADAAGAVVQDLRFLAALDLFPTVVLGIFQPAEAVLHARSLRRHLEDEGVRVEVLRARRRSLAARVTACARSGAVPIVVFEPSGDDQAGDRLDRPGRSWASSRPASSSSSTAPAASARGASSSRS
;
A
#
# COMPACT_ATOMS: atom_id res chain seq x y z
N MET A 1 48.28 -7.35 -42.98
CA MET A 1 47.56 -8.04 -41.89
C MET A 1 46.22 -7.35 -41.75
N SER A 2 45.20 -7.84 -42.45
CA SER A 2 43.85 -7.28 -42.37
C SER A 2 43.14 -7.98 -41.22
N ALA A 3 42.75 -7.21 -40.21
CA ALA A 3 41.95 -7.72 -39.10
C ALA A 3 40.52 -7.99 -39.58
N ASP A 4 40.06 -9.19 -39.28
CA ASP A 4 38.70 -9.69 -39.51
C ASP A 4 37.68 -8.83 -38.72
N PRO A 5 36.51 -8.45 -39.27
CA PRO A 5 35.47 -7.80 -38.50
C PRO A 5 34.91 -8.74 -37.41
N PRO A 6 34.54 -8.21 -36.23
CA PRO A 6 33.99 -9.02 -35.15
C PRO A 6 32.67 -9.66 -35.57
N ALA A 7 32.56 -10.96 -35.35
CA ALA A 7 31.37 -11.75 -35.61
C ALA A 7 30.13 -11.18 -34.87
N PRO A 8 28.93 -11.21 -35.47
CA PRO A 8 27.71 -10.76 -34.82
C PRO A 8 27.38 -11.64 -33.61
N ALA A 9 27.03 -11.00 -32.50
CA ALA A 9 26.61 -11.67 -31.27
C ALA A 9 25.38 -12.57 -31.50
N SER A 10 25.40 -13.75 -30.90
CA SER A 10 24.39 -14.80 -31.04
C SER A 10 22.97 -14.30 -30.72
N PRO A 11 21.96 -14.61 -31.54
CA PRO A 11 20.57 -14.31 -31.23
C PRO A 11 20.02 -15.31 -30.21
N GLY A 12 19.40 -14.82 -29.14
CA GLY A 12 18.23 -15.54 -28.60
C GLY A 12 18.14 -15.86 -27.11
N GLU A 13 18.61 -15.01 -26.20
CA GLU A 13 17.98 -14.95 -24.86
C GLU A 13 17.12 -13.69 -24.82
N LEU A 14 15.87 -13.83 -25.26
CA LEU A 14 14.89 -12.76 -25.17
C LEU A 14 14.65 -12.45 -23.70
N ALA A 15 14.76 -11.19 -23.32
CA ALA A 15 14.47 -10.81 -21.96
C ALA A 15 12.99 -11.13 -21.66
N PRO A 16 12.62 -11.49 -20.42
CA PRO A 16 11.26 -11.93 -20.09
C PRO A 16 10.15 -10.98 -20.58
N GLN A 17 10.42 -9.68 -20.61
CA GLN A 17 9.55 -8.66 -21.18
C GLN A 17 9.34 -8.82 -22.70
N ASP A 18 10.36 -9.20 -23.45
CA ASP A 18 10.25 -9.45 -24.89
C ASP A 18 9.44 -10.72 -25.15
N VAL A 19 9.55 -11.72 -24.27
CA VAL A 19 8.75 -12.95 -24.33
C VAL A 19 7.28 -12.65 -24.02
N VAL A 20 6.99 -11.83 -23.00
CA VAL A 20 5.62 -11.41 -22.68
C VAL A 20 5.03 -10.55 -23.80
N LEU A 21 5.79 -9.60 -24.36
CA LEU A 21 5.34 -8.81 -25.50
C LEU A 21 5.09 -9.70 -26.72
N ARG A 22 5.97 -10.66 -27.00
CA ARG A 22 5.80 -11.63 -28.10
C ARG A 22 4.64 -12.61 -27.86
N PHE A 23 4.32 -12.90 -26.60
CA PHE A 23 3.15 -13.69 -26.22
C PHE A 23 1.85 -12.87 -26.32
N LEU A 24 1.86 -11.60 -25.94
CA LEU A 24 0.74 -10.68 -26.16
C LEU A 24 0.52 -10.43 -27.65
N GLU A 25 1.60 -10.43 -28.45
CA GLU A 25 1.54 -10.46 -29.91
C GLU A 25 0.88 -11.74 -30.46
N SER A 26 0.98 -12.87 -29.76
CA SER A 26 0.43 -14.17 -30.21
C SER A 26 -0.97 -14.48 -29.68
N THR A 27 -1.47 -13.76 -28.66
CA THR A 27 -2.73 -14.09 -27.96
C THR A 27 -3.80 -12.99 -27.97
N GLY A 28 -3.54 -11.79 -28.52
CA GLY A 28 -4.51 -10.67 -28.54
C GLY A 28 -4.25 -9.61 -29.62
N ARG A 29 -4.91 -8.43 -29.54
CA ARG A 29 -4.71 -7.31 -30.49
C ARG A 29 -3.40 -6.56 -30.14
N PRO A 30 -2.29 -6.78 -30.87
CA PRO A 30 -0.95 -6.29 -30.52
C PRO A 30 -0.85 -4.76 -30.44
N SER A 31 -1.77 -4.05 -31.09
CA SER A 31 -1.86 -2.59 -31.08
C SER A 31 -2.18 -2.03 -29.70
N GLU A 32 -2.93 -2.73 -28.85
CA GLU A 32 -3.40 -2.16 -27.58
C GLU A 32 -2.30 -2.15 -26.51
N ALA A 33 -1.56 -3.24 -26.35
CA ALA A 33 -0.46 -3.29 -25.37
C ALA A 33 0.64 -2.28 -25.71
N ARG A 34 1.01 -2.17 -27.00
CA ARG A 34 1.97 -1.15 -27.47
C ARG A 34 1.43 0.26 -27.30
N LEU A 35 0.16 0.50 -27.65
CA LEU A 35 -0.50 1.79 -27.43
C LEU A 35 -0.45 2.21 -25.96
N TYR A 36 -0.76 1.31 -25.02
CA TYR A 36 -0.70 1.64 -23.59
C TYR A 36 0.73 1.92 -23.11
N LEU A 37 1.72 1.14 -23.57
CA LEU A 37 3.12 1.42 -23.26
C LEU A 37 3.58 2.76 -23.81
N ASP A 38 3.20 3.10 -25.05
CA ASP A 38 3.50 4.40 -25.65
C ASP A 38 2.83 5.54 -24.87
N LEU A 39 1.58 5.36 -24.42
CA LEU A 39 0.88 6.32 -23.58
C LEU A 39 1.59 6.51 -22.22
N PHE A 40 2.04 5.43 -21.59
CA PHE A 40 2.75 5.51 -20.31
C PHE A 40 4.15 6.11 -20.45
N ARG A 41 4.83 5.86 -21.58
CA ARG A 41 6.13 6.46 -21.89
C ARG A 41 6.05 7.90 -22.35
N ALA A 42 4.90 8.34 -22.86
CA ALA A 42 4.66 9.74 -23.24
C ALA A 42 4.55 10.67 -22.01
N HIS A 43 4.36 10.11 -20.81
CA HIS A 43 4.34 10.87 -19.56
C HIS A 43 5.68 10.76 -18.82
N PRO A 44 6.03 11.73 -17.97
CA PRO A 44 7.20 11.60 -17.09
C PRO A 44 7.13 10.30 -16.28
N ARG A 45 8.26 9.59 -16.15
CA ARG A 45 8.33 8.26 -15.50
C ARG A 45 7.68 8.23 -14.11
N GLU A 46 7.80 9.33 -13.38
CA GLU A 46 7.23 9.54 -12.05
C GLU A 46 5.69 9.64 -12.01
N GLN A 47 5.03 9.85 -13.16
CA GLN A 47 3.57 9.98 -13.27
C GLN A 47 2.90 8.69 -13.75
N PHE A 48 3.67 7.63 -14.00
CA PHE A 48 3.15 6.36 -14.50
C PHE A 48 2.05 5.79 -13.59
N ALA A 49 2.35 5.61 -12.30
CA ALA A 49 1.38 5.12 -11.31
C ALA A 49 1.87 5.36 -9.88
N ALA A 50 0.91 5.40 -8.94
CA ALA A 50 1.16 5.19 -7.53
C ALA A 50 0.40 3.95 -7.07
N ILE A 51 1.10 3.00 -6.45
CA ILE A 51 0.56 1.69 -6.03
C ILE A 51 0.66 1.61 -4.51
N ALA A 52 -0.48 1.67 -3.82
CA ALA A 52 -0.55 1.43 -2.39
C ALA A 52 -0.67 -0.07 -2.13
N ILE A 53 0.25 -0.65 -1.36
CA ILE A 53 0.26 -2.07 -1.03
C ILE A 53 -0.12 -2.23 0.44
N ASP A 54 -1.16 -3.02 0.68
CA ASP A 54 -1.65 -3.32 2.02
C ASP A 54 -0.67 -4.22 2.79
N ALA A 55 -0.67 -4.11 4.12
CA ALA A 55 0.19 -4.90 4.98
C ALA A 55 -0.07 -6.41 4.84
N ASN A 56 -1.32 -6.83 4.64
CA ASN A 56 -1.65 -8.25 4.45
C ASN A 56 -1.10 -8.78 3.13
N VAL A 57 -1.09 -7.96 2.07
CA VAL A 57 -0.46 -8.34 0.78
C VAL A 57 1.05 -8.53 0.95
N MET A 58 1.69 -7.68 1.74
CA MET A 58 3.11 -7.85 2.07
C MET A 58 3.38 -9.05 2.98
N ALA A 59 2.42 -9.49 3.79
CA ALA A 59 2.56 -10.69 4.62
C ALA A 59 2.35 -11.98 3.80
N ASP A 60 1.33 -12.01 2.95
CA ASP A 60 0.86 -13.23 2.30
C ASP A 60 1.40 -13.41 0.87
N ALA A 61 1.71 -12.30 0.19
CA ALA A 61 1.96 -12.28 -1.26
C ALA A 61 3.14 -11.40 -1.67
N ALA A 62 4.13 -11.17 -0.79
CA ALA A 62 5.30 -10.34 -1.09
C ALA A 62 6.05 -10.77 -2.36
N GLY A 63 6.15 -12.08 -2.62
CA GLY A 63 6.82 -12.61 -3.81
C GLY A 63 6.12 -12.20 -5.11
N ALA A 64 4.78 -12.19 -5.13
CA ALA A 64 4.01 -11.74 -6.29
C ALA A 64 4.24 -10.23 -6.55
N VAL A 65 4.24 -9.42 -5.49
CA VAL A 65 4.56 -7.99 -5.57
C VAL A 65 5.95 -7.76 -6.17
N VAL A 66 6.96 -8.51 -5.73
CA VAL A 66 8.32 -8.41 -6.27
C VAL A 66 8.34 -8.74 -7.76
N GLN A 67 7.65 -9.81 -8.17
CA GLN A 67 7.56 -10.22 -9.56
C GLN A 67 6.89 -9.16 -10.45
N ASP A 68 5.77 -8.59 -9.99
CA ASP A 68 5.04 -7.54 -10.72
C ASP A 68 5.90 -6.28 -10.88
N LEU A 69 6.57 -5.84 -9.81
CA LEU A 69 7.44 -4.66 -9.85
C LEU A 69 8.68 -4.89 -10.71
N ARG A 70 9.25 -6.10 -10.70
CA ARG A 70 10.33 -6.49 -11.61
C ARG A 70 9.86 -6.43 -13.06
N PHE A 71 8.68 -6.94 -13.36
CA PHE A 71 8.11 -6.89 -14.70
C PHE A 71 7.90 -5.45 -15.17
N LEU A 72 7.37 -4.57 -14.31
CA LEU A 72 7.23 -3.14 -14.62
C LEU A 72 8.59 -2.47 -14.86
N ALA A 73 9.59 -2.74 -14.02
CA ALA A 73 10.94 -2.20 -14.19
C ALA A 73 11.57 -2.65 -15.52
N ALA A 74 11.34 -3.90 -15.92
CA ALA A 74 11.81 -4.45 -17.20
C ALA A 74 11.14 -3.77 -18.42
N LEU A 75 9.95 -3.18 -18.24
CA LEU A 75 9.26 -2.37 -19.24
C LEU A 75 9.66 -0.88 -19.22
N ASP A 76 10.61 -0.51 -18.36
CA ASP A 76 11.05 0.87 -18.10
C ASP A 76 9.94 1.73 -17.44
N LEU A 77 9.09 1.09 -16.63
CA LEU A 77 8.00 1.70 -15.87
C LEU A 77 8.34 1.68 -14.37
N PHE A 78 8.31 2.84 -13.72
CA PHE A 78 8.76 3.01 -12.33
C PHE A 78 7.64 3.55 -11.45
N PRO A 79 6.70 2.68 -11.01
CA PRO A 79 5.61 3.12 -10.14
C PRO A 79 6.13 3.59 -8.79
N THR A 80 5.45 4.58 -8.20
CA THR A 80 5.67 4.93 -6.79
C THR A 80 4.94 3.92 -5.92
N VAL A 81 5.69 3.10 -5.19
CA VAL A 81 5.14 2.12 -4.25
C VAL A 81 4.90 2.79 -2.92
N VAL A 82 3.72 2.63 -2.34
CA VAL A 82 3.32 3.25 -1.07
C VAL A 82 3.02 2.17 -0.05
N LEU A 83 3.70 2.21 1.09
CA LEU A 83 3.53 1.28 2.21
C LEU A 83 3.11 2.02 3.47
N GLY A 84 2.23 1.39 4.25
CA GLY A 84 1.85 1.89 5.57
C GLY A 84 0.79 2.99 5.59
N ILE A 85 0.21 3.35 4.43
CA ILE A 85 -0.83 4.39 4.37
C ILE A 85 -2.10 4.00 5.15
N PHE A 86 -2.41 2.70 5.21
CA PHE A 86 -3.54 2.15 5.96
C PHE A 86 -3.12 1.52 7.29
N GLN A 87 -1.95 0.86 7.32
CA GLN A 87 -1.43 0.13 8.48
C GLN A 87 0.08 0.39 8.64
N PRO A 88 0.48 1.43 9.39
CA PRO A 88 1.87 1.88 9.40
C PRO A 88 2.80 1.02 10.27
N ALA A 89 2.28 0.20 11.19
CA ALA A 89 3.06 -0.55 12.19
C ALA A 89 4.22 -1.35 11.58
N GLU A 90 3.92 -2.17 10.56
CA GLU A 90 4.89 -3.05 9.91
C GLU A 90 5.53 -2.42 8.65
N ALA A 91 5.18 -1.18 8.30
CA ALA A 91 5.53 -0.59 7.01
C ALA A 91 7.04 -0.49 6.78
N VAL A 92 7.82 -0.21 7.83
CA VAL A 92 9.29 -0.15 7.76
C VAL A 92 9.90 -1.54 7.54
N LEU A 93 9.33 -2.58 8.18
CA LEU A 93 9.79 -3.95 8.02
C LEU A 93 9.47 -4.46 6.60
N HIS A 94 8.24 -4.25 6.13
CA HIS A 94 7.83 -4.57 4.78
C HIS A 94 8.67 -3.84 3.72
N ALA A 95 8.95 -2.54 3.91
CA ALA A 95 9.81 -1.79 2.99
C ALA A 95 11.24 -2.35 2.91
N ARG A 96 11.81 -2.79 4.04
CA ARG A 96 13.15 -3.40 4.07
C ARG A 96 13.17 -4.79 3.42
N SER A 97 12.10 -5.57 3.60
CA SER A 97 11.98 -6.88 2.95
C SER A 97 11.81 -6.71 1.44
N LEU A 98 10.88 -5.85 1.02
CA LEU A 98 10.62 -5.57 -0.40
C LEU A 98 11.85 -5.03 -1.11
N ARG A 99 12.56 -4.07 -0.51
CA ARG A 99 13.79 -3.52 -1.07
C ARG A 99 14.82 -4.62 -1.32
N ARG A 100 15.07 -5.49 -0.32
CA ARG A 100 16.05 -6.57 -0.44
C ARG A 100 15.70 -7.51 -1.59
N HIS A 101 14.46 -8.00 -1.63
CA HIS A 101 14.04 -8.92 -2.70
C HIS A 101 14.11 -8.27 -4.09
N LEU A 102 13.77 -6.98 -4.22
CA LEU A 102 13.88 -6.28 -5.50
C LEU A 102 15.35 -6.07 -5.93
N GLU A 103 16.22 -5.70 -4.99
CA GLU A 103 17.66 -5.55 -5.23
C GLU A 103 18.30 -6.89 -5.62
N ASP A 104 17.88 -8.00 -5.00
CA ASP A 104 18.32 -9.36 -5.35
C ASP A 104 17.91 -9.74 -6.78
N GLU A 105 16.79 -9.21 -7.28
CA GLU A 105 16.31 -9.37 -8.66
C GLU A 105 16.87 -8.31 -9.64
N GLY A 106 17.84 -7.49 -9.19
CA GLY A 106 18.50 -6.47 -10.00
C GLY A 106 17.69 -5.18 -10.22
N VAL A 107 16.57 -5.01 -9.52
CA VAL A 107 15.74 -3.80 -9.59
C VAL A 107 16.28 -2.76 -8.61
N ARG A 108 16.62 -1.56 -9.12
CA ARG A 108 17.06 -0.45 -8.26
C ARG A 108 15.89 0.16 -7.51
N VAL A 109 16.07 0.42 -6.22
CA VAL A 109 15.03 0.89 -5.32
C VAL A 109 15.55 2.01 -4.41
N GLU A 110 14.74 3.03 -4.15
CA GLU A 110 15.01 4.01 -3.09
C GLU A 110 13.86 4.05 -2.09
N VAL A 111 14.17 3.91 -0.80
CA VAL A 111 13.17 4.01 0.28
C VAL A 111 13.09 5.45 0.78
N LEU A 112 11.90 6.03 0.69
CA LEU A 112 11.59 7.42 1.00
C LEU A 112 10.60 7.48 2.17
N ARG A 113 10.85 8.35 3.16
CA ARG A 113 9.89 8.58 4.24
C ARG A 113 8.83 9.59 3.83
N ALA A 114 7.56 9.26 4.05
CA ALA A 114 6.43 10.12 3.67
C ALA A 114 6.47 11.50 4.34
N ARG A 115 6.98 11.61 5.58
CA ARG A 115 7.01 12.85 6.36
C ARG A 115 8.18 13.79 6.03
N ARG A 116 9.06 13.42 5.10
CA ARG A 116 10.19 14.28 4.73
C ARG A 116 9.71 15.45 3.88
N ARG A 117 10.27 16.64 4.13
CA ARG A 117 10.14 17.78 3.20
C ARG A 117 10.64 17.36 1.82
N SER A 118 10.10 17.99 0.78
CA SER A 118 10.43 17.74 -0.64
C SER A 118 10.27 16.28 -1.09
N LEU A 119 9.33 15.52 -0.52
CA LEU A 119 9.05 14.14 -0.93
C LEU A 119 8.79 14.03 -2.43
N ALA A 120 7.91 14.86 -2.98
CA ALA A 120 7.56 14.84 -4.40
C ALA A 120 8.80 14.99 -5.30
N ALA A 121 9.66 15.97 -5.03
CA ALA A 121 10.89 16.17 -5.80
C ALA A 121 11.84 14.96 -5.72
N ARG A 122 11.90 14.27 -4.57
CA ARG A 122 12.72 13.06 -4.40
C ARG A 122 12.14 11.85 -5.12
N VAL A 123 10.82 11.66 -5.07
CA VAL A 123 10.12 10.63 -5.86
C VAL A 123 10.42 10.83 -7.35
N THR A 124 10.28 12.06 -7.83
CA THR A 124 10.61 12.42 -9.22
C THR A 124 12.06 12.11 -9.57
N ALA A 125 13.02 12.52 -8.72
CA ALA A 125 14.43 12.24 -8.97
C ALA A 125 14.75 10.74 -8.98
N CYS A 126 14.18 9.97 -8.05
CA CYS A 126 14.32 8.52 -7.99
C CYS A 126 13.81 7.85 -9.27
N ALA A 127 12.55 8.12 -9.66
CA ALA A 127 11.96 7.52 -10.85
C ALA A 127 12.72 7.89 -12.15
N ARG A 128 13.17 9.14 -12.28
CA ARG A 128 14.01 9.58 -13.41
C ARG A 128 15.37 8.91 -13.45
N SER A 129 15.91 8.55 -12.30
CA SER A 129 17.16 7.78 -12.23
C SER A 129 16.98 6.32 -12.65
N GLY A 130 15.75 5.84 -12.90
CA GLY A 130 15.44 4.44 -13.21
C GLY A 130 15.43 3.55 -11.98
N ALA A 131 15.02 4.09 -10.83
CA ALA A 131 14.82 3.33 -9.59
C ALA A 131 13.36 3.44 -9.14
N VAL A 132 12.84 2.37 -8.53
CA VAL A 132 11.48 2.32 -7.97
C VAL A 132 11.45 3.05 -6.62
N PRO A 133 10.69 4.16 -6.48
CA PRO A 133 10.54 4.82 -5.20
C PRO A 133 9.56 4.06 -4.30
N ILE A 134 10.00 3.67 -3.10
CA ILE A 134 9.14 3.11 -2.04
C ILE A 134 8.91 4.18 -0.98
N VAL A 135 7.71 4.74 -0.93
CA VAL A 135 7.28 5.71 0.08
C VAL A 135 6.70 4.98 1.29
N VAL A 136 7.27 5.24 2.47
CA VAL A 136 6.87 4.59 3.73
C VAL A 136 6.21 5.59 4.65
N PHE A 137 4.98 5.29 5.06
CA PHE A 137 4.27 5.95 6.14
C PHE A 137 4.61 5.22 7.46
N GLU A 138 5.45 5.87 8.27
CA GLU A 138 5.87 5.36 9.58
C GLU A 138 4.77 5.62 10.63
N PRO A 139 4.65 4.74 11.64
CA PRO A 139 3.64 4.90 12.69
C PRO A 139 3.89 6.20 13.44
N SER A 140 2.80 6.90 13.77
CA SER A 140 2.88 8.01 14.71
C SER A 140 3.19 7.43 16.09
N GLY A 141 3.85 8.17 16.98
CA GLY A 141 4.10 7.69 18.35
C GLY A 141 2.84 7.22 19.08
N ASP A 142 1.67 7.71 18.67
CA ASP A 142 0.35 7.33 19.19
C ASP A 142 -0.16 5.97 18.66
N ASP A 143 0.31 5.51 17.49
CA ASP A 143 -0.10 4.22 16.90
C ASP A 143 0.60 3.02 17.55
N GLN A 144 1.71 3.24 18.29
CA GLN A 144 2.32 2.20 19.13
C GLN A 144 1.50 1.93 20.41
N ALA A 145 0.50 2.76 20.73
CA ALA A 145 -0.34 2.61 21.91
C ALA A 145 -1.52 1.62 21.73
N GLY A 146 -1.50 0.81 20.66
CA GLY A 146 -2.35 -0.39 20.56
C GLY A 146 -2.08 -1.42 21.67
N ASP A 147 -0.92 -1.31 22.34
CA ASP A 147 -0.51 -2.16 23.47
C ASP A 147 -1.12 -1.71 24.83
N ARG A 148 -1.97 -0.67 24.84
CA ARG A 148 -2.59 -0.15 26.08
C ARG A 148 -3.98 -0.73 26.39
N LEU A 149 -4.44 -1.71 25.63
CA LEU A 149 -5.72 -2.41 25.84
C LEU A 149 -5.60 -3.71 26.64
N ASP A 150 -4.40 -4.15 27.01
CA ASP A 150 -4.17 -5.29 27.91
C ASP A 150 -4.19 -4.93 29.41
N ARG A 151 -5.01 -3.94 29.81
CA ARG A 151 -5.36 -3.74 31.22
C ARG A 151 -6.74 -4.32 31.53
N PRO A 152 -6.84 -5.61 31.91
CA PRO A 152 -8.05 -6.12 32.52
C PRO A 152 -8.20 -5.51 33.93
N GLY A 153 -9.32 -4.83 34.16
CA GLY A 153 -9.88 -4.59 35.48
C GLY A 153 -9.27 -3.47 36.32
N ARG A 154 -9.83 -2.25 36.20
CA ARG A 154 -10.20 -1.48 37.40
C ARG A 154 -11.60 -0.91 37.22
N SER A 155 -12.46 -1.33 38.13
CA SER A 155 -13.90 -1.11 38.20
C SER A 155 -14.29 0.37 38.12
N TRP A 156 -15.14 0.69 37.16
CA TRP A 156 -16.02 1.85 37.20
C TRP A 156 -17.20 1.53 38.14
N ALA A 157 -17.04 1.76 39.45
CA ALA A 157 -18.16 1.68 40.38
C ALA A 157 -17.85 2.47 41.65
N SER A 158 -17.98 3.80 41.57
CA SER A 158 -18.37 4.64 42.71
C SER A 158 -18.31 6.12 42.31
N SER A 159 -19.42 6.61 41.76
CA SER A 159 -19.78 8.03 41.82
C SER A 159 -21.30 8.13 41.71
N ARG A 160 -21.99 7.78 42.81
CA ARG A 160 -23.36 8.25 43.04
C ARG A 160 -23.24 9.60 43.73
N PRO A 161 -23.67 10.71 43.11
CA PRO A 161 -23.96 11.90 43.88
C PRO A 161 -25.26 11.69 44.68
N ALA A 162 -25.20 12.05 45.96
CA ALA A 162 -26.33 12.08 46.86
C ALA A 162 -27.33 13.16 46.43
N SER A 163 -28.62 12.82 46.41
CA SER A 163 -29.71 13.79 46.41
C SER A 163 -30.72 13.39 47.49
N SER A 164 -30.56 13.97 48.68
CA SER A 164 -31.68 14.27 49.57
C SER A 164 -32.43 15.46 48.94
N SER A 165 -33.76 15.54 48.94
CA SER A 165 -34.60 15.66 50.14
C SER A 165 -36.05 15.90 49.70
N SER A 166 -36.99 15.36 50.49
CA SER A 166 -38.33 15.93 50.78
C SER A 166 -39.34 15.98 49.61
N SER A 167 -40.66 15.91 49.74
CA SER A 167 -41.59 15.93 50.87
C SER A 167 -42.96 15.54 50.30
N THR A 168 -43.77 14.82 51.10
CA THR A 168 -45.24 14.97 51.19
C THR A 168 -46.13 14.70 49.97
N ALA A 169 -46.92 13.62 50.04
CA ALA A 169 -48.24 13.53 49.40
C ALA A 169 -49.20 12.73 50.30
N PRO A 170 -50.35 13.28 50.71
CA PRO A 170 -51.41 12.52 51.36
C PRO A 170 -52.54 12.16 50.38
N ALA A 171 -53.10 10.97 50.63
CA ALA A 171 -54.51 10.57 50.63
C ALA A 171 -55.46 10.82 49.44
N ALA A 172 -56.25 9.76 49.21
CA ALA A 172 -57.68 9.74 48.87
C ALA A 172 -58.10 9.50 47.41
N SER A 173 -58.49 8.24 47.19
CA SER A 173 -59.86 7.80 46.89
C SER A 173 -60.47 8.01 45.50
N ALA A 174 -60.96 6.88 45.00
CA ALA A 174 -62.30 6.65 44.43
C ALA A 174 -62.45 6.54 42.90
N ARG A 175 -63.04 5.38 42.55
CA ARG A 175 -63.99 5.10 41.43
C ARG A 175 -63.37 5.10 40.03
N GLY A 176 -63.60 4.11 39.18
CA GLY A 176 -64.53 2.99 39.17
C GLY A 176 -64.88 2.69 37.70
N ALA A 177 -65.17 1.41 37.40
CA ALA A 177 -65.95 0.92 36.25
C ALA A 177 -65.43 1.26 34.83
N SER A 178 -65.58 0.50 33.76
CA SER A 178 -66.23 -0.76 33.40
C SER A 178 -65.89 -0.94 31.89
N SER A 179 -65.44 -2.11 31.44
CA SER A 179 -66.23 -3.06 30.63
C SER A 179 -66.16 -2.94 29.09
N SER A 180 -66.20 -4.13 28.48
CA SER A 180 -66.57 -4.51 27.10
C SER A 180 -65.51 -4.26 26.03
N ARG A 181 -64.90 -5.32 25.45
CA ARG A 181 -65.43 -6.34 24.53
C ARG A 181 -65.79 -5.77 23.15
N SER A 182 -65.02 -6.16 22.15
CA SER A 182 -65.50 -6.85 20.96
C SER A 182 -64.39 -7.79 20.49
#